data_AF-A0A4Y7S5D5-F1
#
_entry.id   AF-A0A4Y7S5D5-F1
#
_cell.length_a   1.000
_cell.length_b   1.000
_cell.length_c   1.000
_cell.angle_alpha   90.00
_cell.angle_beta   90.00
_cell.angle_gamma   90.00
#
_symmetry.space_group_name_H-M   'P 1'
#
loop_
_entity.id
_entity.type
_entity.pdbx_description
1 polymer ?
#
loop_
_entity_poly.entity_id
_entity_poly.type
_entity_poly.pdbx_seq_one_letter_code
_entity_poly.pdbx_strand_id
1 'polypeptide(L)'
;MHALIIGIDDYKHCNPEDFPVLTGAKADGERVKEYLEDKLLVPPRQIRTLFDSAATKDKIVEEIQSLRHRISVAPQAPIIIFYAGHSA
;
A
#
# COMPACT_ATOMS: atom_id res chain seq x y z
N MET A 1 7.56 -13.44 2.44
CA MET A 1 6.84 -12.35 3.13
C MET A 1 5.77 -11.81 2.21
N HIS A 2 4.79 -11.07 2.70
CA HIS A 2 3.83 -10.34 1.85
C HIS A 2 3.84 -8.86 2.22
N ALA A 3 3.53 -7.99 1.27
CA ALA A 3 3.43 -6.56 1.50
C ALA A 3 2.16 -5.97 0.89
N LEU A 4 1.55 -5.03 1.60
CA LEU A 4 0.54 -4.11 1.11
C LEU A 4 1.10 -2.69 1.27
N ILE A 5 1.20 -1.97 0.17
CA ILE A 5 1.75 -0.61 0.10
C ILE A 5 0.63 0.31 -0.38
N ILE A 6 0.37 1.36 0.40
CA ILE A 6 -0.70 2.32 0.14
C ILE A 6 -0.07 3.70 0.14
N GLY A 7 -0.27 4.45 -0.94
CA GLY A 7 0.24 5.81 -1.09
C GLY A 7 -0.79 6.68 -1.79
N ILE A 8 -1.29 7.72 -1.11
CA ILE A 8 -2.40 8.53 -1.63
C ILE A 8 -1.99 9.99 -1.66
N ASP A 9 -1.73 10.50 -2.86
CA ASP A 9 -1.50 11.93 -3.06
C ASP A 9 -2.80 12.67 -3.35
N ASP A 10 -3.63 12.08 -4.24
CA ASP A 10 -4.87 12.69 -4.71
C ASP A 10 -6.11 11.91 -4.21
N TYR A 11 -6.85 12.56 -3.31
CA TYR A 11 -8.11 12.08 -2.74
C TYR A 11 -9.31 12.52 -3.59
N LYS A 12 -9.38 12.08 -4.86
CA LYS A 12 -10.36 12.54 -5.87
C LYS A 12 -11.83 12.57 -5.47
N HIS A 13 -12.24 11.79 -4.47
CA HIS A 13 -13.62 11.68 -4.01
C HIS A 13 -13.89 12.41 -2.69
N CYS A 14 -12.88 13.11 -2.16
CA CYS A 14 -12.96 13.89 -0.94
C CYS A 14 -13.01 15.39 -1.28
N ASN A 15 -13.48 16.18 -0.31
CA ASN A 15 -13.41 17.64 -0.40
C ASN A 15 -11.93 18.09 -0.34
N PRO A 16 -11.42 18.86 -1.33
CA PRO A 16 -10.04 19.35 -1.32
C PRO A 16 -9.69 20.26 -0.13
N GLU A 17 -10.66 20.89 0.52
CA GLU A 17 -10.42 21.69 1.73
C GLU A 17 -10.06 20.81 2.94
N ASP A 18 -10.70 19.64 3.03
CA ASP A 18 -10.46 18.66 4.10
C ASP A 18 -9.25 17.76 3.77
N PHE A 19 -9.03 17.48 2.48
CA PHE A 19 -7.99 16.60 1.97
C PHE A 19 -7.23 17.24 0.80
N PRO A 20 -6.34 18.22 1.06
CA PRO A 20 -5.56 18.86 0.01
C PRO A 20 -4.61 17.85 -0.67
N VAL A 21 -4.35 18.04 -1.96
CA VAL A 21 -3.44 17.16 -2.71
C VAL A 21 -2.04 17.16 -2.10
N LEU A 22 -1.49 15.97 -1.85
CA LEU A 22 -0.10 15.77 -1.43
C LEU A 22 0.79 15.54 -2.66
N THR A 23 2.12 15.56 -2.47
CA THR A 23 3.09 15.42 -3.57
C THR A 23 4.13 14.32 -3.34
N GLY A 24 3.92 13.46 -2.35
CA GLY A 24 4.97 12.57 -1.85
C GLY A 24 4.50 11.21 -1.39
N ALA A 25 3.24 11.06 -1.00
CA ALA A 25 2.73 9.82 -0.43
C ALA A 25 2.77 8.66 -1.43
N LYS A 26 2.41 8.91 -2.69
CA LYS A 26 2.56 7.91 -3.74
C LYS A 26 4.02 7.59 -4.01
N ALA A 27 4.85 8.62 -4.14
CA ALA A 27 6.27 8.47 -4.43
C ALA A 27 7.00 7.70 -3.32
N ASP A 28 6.60 7.88 -2.06
CA ASP A 28 7.12 7.11 -0.93
C ASP A 28 6.71 5.63 -1.03
N GLY A 29 5.45 5.36 -1.40
CA GLY A 29 4.99 4.00 -1.66
C GLY A 29 5.74 3.32 -2.81
N GLU A 30 6.00 4.04 -3.91
CA GLU A 30 6.80 3.54 -5.04
C GLU A 30 8.23 3.19 -4.59
N ARG A 31 8.89 4.05 -3.81
CA ARG A 31 10.24 3.78 -3.27
C ARG A 31 10.28 2.59 -2.32
N VAL A 32 9.26 2.43 -1.48
CA VAL A 32 9.15 1.25 -0.60
C VAL A 32 8.99 0.00 -1.44
N LYS A 33 8.16 0.03 -2.49
CA LYS A 33 7.99 -1.10 -3.41
C LYS A 33 9.32 -1.47 -4.06
N GLU A 34 10.03 -0.50 -4.64
CA GLU A 34 11.35 -0.69 -5.24
C GLU A 34 12.35 -1.28 -4.24
N TYR A 35 12.39 -0.77 -3.00
CA TYR A 35 13.25 -1.32 -1.96
C TYR A 35 12.93 -2.79 -1.65
N LEU A 36 11.65 -3.15 -1.53
CA LEU A 36 11.24 -4.53 -1.30
C LEU A 36 11.61 -5.46 -2.47
N GLU A 37 11.40 -5.01 -3.70
CA GLU A 37 11.70 -5.79 -4.91
C GLU A 37 13.21 -5.92 -5.13
N ASP A 38 13.96 -4.83 -5.07
CA ASP A 38 15.35 -4.78 -5.54
C ASP A 38 16.37 -5.07 -4.44
N LYS A 39 16.07 -4.71 -3.18
CA LYS A 39 17.01 -4.89 -2.05
C LYS A 39 16.67 -6.09 -1.21
N LEU A 40 15.39 -6.32 -0.95
CA LEU A 40 14.94 -7.48 -0.17
C LEU A 40 14.52 -8.67 -1.04
N LEU A 41 14.56 -8.53 -2.37
CA LEU A 41 14.28 -9.59 -3.35
C LEU A 41 12.90 -10.22 -3.14
N VAL A 42 11.93 -9.42 -2.69
CA VAL A 42 10.55 -9.87 -2.51
C VAL A 42 9.91 -10.03 -3.89
N PRO A 43 9.39 -11.22 -4.24
CA PRO A 43 8.73 -11.44 -5.51
C PRO A 43 7.58 -10.43 -5.72
N PRO A 44 7.44 -9.79 -6.89
CA PRO A 44 6.40 -8.80 -7.15
C PRO A 44 4.97 -9.32 -6.89
N ARG A 45 4.73 -10.62 -7.07
CA ARG A 45 3.43 -11.27 -6.78
C ARG A 45 3.05 -11.25 -5.29
N GLN A 46 4.02 -11.05 -4.40
CA GLN A 46 3.83 -10.96 -2.95
C GLN A 46 3.66 -9.50 -2.46
N ILE A 47 3.77 -8.53 -3.37
CA ILE A 47 3.61 -7.11 -3.08
C ILE A 47 2.33 -6.61 -3.75
N ARG A 48 1.49 -5.93 -3.00
CA ARG A 48 0.32 -5.21 -3.52
C ARG A 48 0.49 -3.74 -3.30
N THR A 49 0.07 -2.96 -4.28
CA THR A 49 0.12 -1.51 -4.26
C THR A 49 -1.26 -0.94 -4.52
N LEU A 50 -1.66 0.04 -3.71
CA LEU A 50 -2.86 0.85 -3.93
C LEU A 50 -2.43 2.32 -3.93
N PHE A 51 -2.57 2.98 -5.08
CA PHE A 51 -2.17 4.38 -5.23
C PHE A 51 -3.34 5.26 -5.67
N ASP A 52 -3.40 6.47 -5.10
CA ASP A 52 -4.39 7.50 -5.42
C ASP A 52 -5.83 6.92 -5.49
N SER A 53 -6.52 7.08 -6.62
CA SER A 53 -7.89 6.60 -6.83
C SER A 53 -8.07 5.08 -6.72
N ALA A 54 -7.00 4.28 -6.80
CA ALA A 54 -7.08 2.85 -6.55
C ALA A 54 -7.13 2.51 -5.05
N ALA A 55 -6.68 3.41 -4.18
CA ALA A 55 -6.67 3.26 -2.73
C ALA A 55 -8.02 3.65 -2.10
N THR A 56 -9.12 3.12 -2.63
CA THR A 56 -10.44 3.31 -2.01
C THR A 56 -10.50 2.58 -0.67
N LYS A 57 -11.35 3.06 0.25
CA LYS A 57 -11.59 2.40 1.54
C LYS A 57 -11.91 0.91 1.36
N ASP A 58 -12.82 0.59 0.44
CA ASP A 58 -13.24 -0.79 0.19
C ASP A 58 -12.07 -1.64 -0.31
N LYS A 59 -11.25 -1.12 -1.22
CA LYS A 59 -10.09 -1.84 -1.73
C LYS A 59 -9.00 -2.04 -0.67
N ILE A 60 -8.75 -1.04 0.16
CA ILE A 60 -7.81 -1.14 1.28
C ILE A 60 -8.27 -2.23 2.26
N VAL A 61 -9.55 -2.22 2.66
CA VAL A 61 -10.12 -3.22 3.56
C VAL A 61 -10.07 -4.62 2.94
N GLU A 62 -10.46 -4.76 1.68
CA GLU A 62 -10.39 -6.02 0.93
C GLU A 62 -8.96 -6.57 0.92
N GLU A 63 -7.96 -5.75 0.59
CA GLU A 63 -6.57 -6.19 0.52
C GLU A 63 -6.03 -6.59 1.89
N ILE A 64 -6.33 -5.84 2.96
CA ILE A 64 -5.97 -6.20 4.34
C ILE A 64 -6.57 -7.55 4.71
N GLN A 65 -7.87 -7.76 4.45
CA GLN A 65 -8.54 -9.04 4.72
C GLN A 65 -7.95 -10.18 3.91
N SER A 66 -7.58 -9.93 2.65
CA SER A 66 -6.99 -10.94 1.76
C SER A 66 -5.67 -11.50 2.29
N LEU A 67 -4.92 -10.74 3.10
CA LEU A 67 -3.63 -11.18 3.66
C LEU A 67 -3.76 -12.49 4.44
N ARG A 68 -4.91 -12.74 5.10
CA ARG A 68 -5.15 -13.97 5.86
C ARG A 68 -5.22 -15.24 4.98
N HIS A 69 -5.54 -15.06 3.70
CA HIS A 69 -5.68 -16.14 2.73
C HIS A 69 -4.43 -16.33 1.88
N ARG A 70 -3.46 -15.41 1.99
CA ARG A 70 -2.20 -15.54 1.28
C ARG A 70 -1.35 -16.55 2.01
N ILE A 71 -1.23 -17.73 1.39
CA ILE A 71 -0.30 -18.76 1.83
C ILE A 71 1.08 -18.11 1.87
N SER A 72 1.59 -17.85 3.08
CA SER A 72 3.00 -17.55 3.24
C SER A 72 3.77 -18.86 3.03
N VAL A 73 4.86 -18.78 2.29
CA VAL A 73 5.73 -19.94 2.00
C VAL A 73 6.35 -20.52 3.28
N ALA A 74 6.36 -19.75 4.39
CA ALA A 74 6.86 -20.18 5.68
C ALA A 74 5.91 -19.77 6.83
N PRO A 75 5.77 -20.61 7.88
CA PRO A 75 5.25 -20.16 9.17
C PRO A 75 6.07 -18.97 9.68
N GLN A 76 5.42 -17.97 10.28
CA GLN A 76 6.05 -16.74 10.80
C GLN A 76 6.65 -15.78 9.74
N ALA A 77 6.31 -15.95 8.46
CA ALA A 77 6.75 -14.98 7.45
C ALA A 77 6.21 -13.58 7.78
N PRO A 78 7.04 -12.53 7.71
CA PRO A 78 6.58 -11.18 8.04
C PRO A 78 5.57 -10.68 7.01
N ILE A 79 4.69 -9.79 7.48
CA ILE A 79 3.76 -9.03 6.66
C ILE A 79 4.10 -7.56 6.86
N ILE A 80 4.28 -6.82 5.75
CA ILE A 80 4.46 -5.38 5.77
C ILE A 80 3.16 -4.71 5.32
N ILE A 81 2.71 -3.72 6.09
CA ILE A 81 1.67 -2.79 5.65
C ILE A 81 2.29 -1.40 5.73
N PHE A 82 2.45 -0.76 4.58
CA PHE A 82 2.95 0.62 4.46
C PHE A 82 1.79 1.53 4.06
N TYR A 83 1.64 2.66 4.75
CA TYR A 83 0.65 3.68 4.43
C TYR A 83 1.32 5.06 4.47
N ALA A 84 1.14 5.82 3.39
CA ALA A 84 1.44 7.24 3.33
C ALA A 84 0.23 7.98 2.75
N GLY A 85 -0.14 9.10 3.39
CA GLY A 85 -1.31 9.90 3.04
C GLY A 85 -1.80 10.71 4.24
N HIS A 86 -2.96 11.35 4.08
CA HIS A 86 -3.67 12.04 5.15
C HIS A 86 -4.16 11.09 6.26
N SER A 87 -4.30 11.63 7.46
CA SER A 87 -4.99 11.00 8.60
C SER A 87 -5.91 12.04 9.23
N ALA A 88 -7.14 11.67 9.56
CA ALA A 88 -8.12 12.50 10.23
C ALA A 88 -8.71 11.75 11.42
#